data_AF-A0A947FIR1-F1
#
_entry.id   AF-A0A947FIR1-F1
#
_cell.length_a   1.000
_cell.length_b   1.000
_cell.length_c   1.000
_cell.angle_alpha   90.00
_cell.angle_beta   90.00
_cell.angle_gamma   90.00
#
_symmetry.space_group_name_H-M   'P 1'
#
loop_
_entity.id
_entity.type
_entity.pdbx_description
1 polymer ?
#
loop_
_entity_poly.entity_id
_entity_poly.type
_entity_poly.pdbx_seq_one_letter_code
_entity_poly.pdbx_strand_id
1 'polypeptide(L)'
;MIRRLALFLSMLVASPLAAEEKDALREYQQLEEQLFTAGYRLAAANAPFCETTLPSSGFAIHDAASYGQSEQVRANLGLRGDIGVQSVVERSPAAEAGLKQNDTILAIGGRMVETTWPPTKEGWQRTLTLTGAIASEGEDGTLDLIVARPGSEMIRLAIPTVPACASRFEVLDSGDDAWADGKRVAMGRKWPPFSYGDEDAFAGSVAHELAHNILGHLVT
;
A
#
# COMPACT_ATOMS: atom_id res chain seq x y z
N MET A 1 2.81 42.48 -46.33
CA MET A 1 1.89 41.32 -46.19
C MET A 1 2.70 40.09 -46.58
N ILE A 2 3.00 39.04 -45.80
CA ILE A 2 2.49 38.42 -44.57
C ILE A 2 3.71 37.68 -43.97
N ARG A 3 4.06 37.91 -42.69
CA ARG A 3 5.06 37.08 -41.97
C ARG A 3 4.35 35.81 -41.51
N ARG A 4 4.69 34.66 -42.12
CA ARG A 4 4.20 33.34 -41.66
C ARG A 4 4.97 32.93 -40.41
N LEU A 5 4.30 32.93 -39.27
CA LEU A 5 4.81 32.38 -38.02
C LEU A 5 4.58 30.85 -38.06
N ALA A 6 5.66 30.07 -38.13
CA ALA A 6 5.57 28.62 -38.02
C ALA A 6 5.50 28.24 -36.53
N LEU A 7 4.33 27.78 -36.08
CA LEU A 7 4.17 27.16 -34.77
C LEU A 7 4.80 25.77 -34.81
N PHE A 8 5.92 25.57 -34.12
CA PHE A 8 6.46 24.24 -33.85
C PHE A 8 5.71 23.65 -32.66
N LEU A 9 4.78 22.74 -32.93
CA LEU A 9 4.12 21.93 -31.93
C LEU A 9 5.09 20.80 -31.53
N SER A 10 5.79 20.96 -30.42
CA SER A 10 6.65 19.92 -29.87
C SER A 10 5.78 18.83 -29.22
N MET A 11 5.65 17.68 -29.86
CA MET A 11 5.05 16.49 -29.24
C MET A 11 6.04 15.90 -28.23
N LEU A 12 5.68 15.90 -26.94
CA LEU A 12 6.37 15.06 -25.96
C LEU A 12 6.05 13.59 -26.28
N VAL A 13 7.03 12.88 -26.85
CA VAL A 13 6.98 11.42 -26.96
C VAL A 13 7.51 10.84 -25.66
N ALA A 14 6.68 10.10 -24.93
CA ALA A 14 7.13 9.36 -23.75
C ALA A 14 8.13 8.28 -24.17
N SER A 15 9.27 8.21 -23.49
CA SER A 15 10.31 7.21 -23.78
C SER A 15 9.84 5.79 -23.44
N PRO A 16 10.18 4.77 -24.25
CA PRO A 16 9.76 3.38 -24.02
C PRO A 16 10.23 2.83 -22.66
N LEU A 17 11.41 3.24 -22.18
CA LEU A 17 11.93 2.86 -20.86
C LEU A 17 11.04 3.35 -19.70
N ALA A 18 10.48 4.57 -19.82
CA ALA A 18 9.60 5.13 -18.79
C ALA A 18 8.22 4.45 -18.78
N ALA A 19 7.74 3.98 -19.94
CA ALA A 19 6.53 3.20 -20.03
C ALA A 19 6.71 1.82 -19.37
N GLU A 20 7.81 1.13 -19.66
CA GLU A 20 8.16 -0.17 -19.08
C GLU A 20 8.28 -0.11 -17.55
N GLU A 21 8.98 0.90 -17.01
CA GLU A 21 9.11 1.08 -15.56
C GLU A 21 7.75 1.35 -14.89
N LYS A 22 6.91 2.19 -15.51
CA LYS A 22 5.56 2.46 -15.00
C LYS A 22 4.69 1.21 -14.99
N ASP A 23 4.83 0.35 -16.00
CA ASP A 23 4.10 -0.91 -16.06
C ASP A 23 4.62 -1.90 -15.01
N ALA A 24 5.93 -1.95 -14.74
CA ALA A 24 6.50 -2.76 -13.66
C ALA A 24 6.02 -2.31 -12.26
N LEU A 25 5.91 -0.99 -12.01
CA LEU A 25 5.34 -0.47 -10.76
C LEU A 25 3.87 -0.87 -10.60
N ARG A 26 3.08 -0.81 -11.68
CA ARG A 26 1.67 -1.24 -11.66
C ARG A 26 1.52 -2.73 -11.44
N GLU A 27 2.35 -3.55 -12.09
CA GLU A 27 2.37 -5.01 -11.86
C GLU A 27 2.65 -5.30 -10.38
N TYR A 28 3.64 -4.63 -9.80
CA TYR A 28 3.93 -4.77 -8.37
C TYR A 28 2.76 -4.32 -7.48
N GLN A 29 2.09 -3.21 -7.82
CA GLN A 29 0.88 -2.76 -7.12
C GLN A 29 -0.26 -3.78 -7.19
N GLN A 30 -0.43 -4.48 -8.32
CA GLN A 30 -1.44 -5.52 -8.46
C GLN A 30 -1.17 -6.73 -7.56
N LEU A 31 0.09 -7.17 -7.45
CA LEU A 31 0.47 -8.25 -6.55
C LEU A 31 0.20 -7.88 -5.08
N GLU A 32 0.61 -6.67 -4.68
CA GLU A 32 0.37 -6.13 -3.33
C GLU A 32 -1.13 -5.98 -3.04
N GLU A 33 -1.92 -5.51 -4.01
CA GLU A 33 -3.37 -5.39 -3.87
C GLU A 33 -4.06 -6.75 -3.73
N GLN A 34 -3.65 -7.75 -4.51
CA GLN A 34 -4.18 -9.11 -4.42
C GLN A 34 -3.90 -9.74 -3.05
N LEU A 35 -2.64 -9.70 -2.60
CA LEU A 35 -2.23 -10.21 -1.30
C LEU A 35 -2.93 -9.46 -0.16
N PHE A 36 -2.87 -8.13 -0.18
CA PHE A 36 -3.45 -7.31 0.87
C PHE A 36 -4.98 -7.45 0.96
N THR A 37 -5.67 -7.60 -0.18
CA THR A 37 -7.13 -7.81 -0.20
C THR A 37 -7.53 -9.11 0.48
N ALA A 38 -6.87 -10.22 0.13
CA ALA A 38 -7.12 -11.51 0.78
C ALA A 38 -6.77 -11.43 2.28
N GLY A 39 -5.59 -10.89 2.59
CA GLY A 39 -5.09 -10.77 3.96
C GLY A 39 -5.99 -9.92 4.86
N TYR A 40 -6.38 -8.73 4.42
CA TYR A 40 -7.27 -7.85 5.18
C TYR A 40 -8.62 -8.49 5.44
N ARG A 41 -9.26 -9.09 4.43
CA ARG A 41 -10.56 -9.75 4.59
C ARG A 41 -10.50 -10.87 5.62
N LEU A 42 -9.46 -11.71 5.55
CA LEU A 42 -9.22 -12.78 6.51
C LEU A 42 -8.96 -12.22 7.92
N ALA A 43 -8.08 -11.23 8.05
CA ALA A 43 -7.72 -10.64 9.33
C ALA A 43 -8.89 -9.92 10.01
N ALA A 44 -9.71 -9.19 9.26
CA ALA A 44 -10.87 -8.49 9.79
C ALA A 44 -11.99 -9.48 10.18
N ALA A 45 -12.30 -10.45 9.32
CA ALA A 45 -13.35 -11.44 9.59
C ALA A 45 -13.01 -12.37 10.77
N ASN A 46 -11.73 -12.63 11.02
CA ASN A 46 -11.27 -13.48 12.11
C ASN A 46 -10.85 -12.72 13.38
N ALA A 47 -11.00 -11.39 13.42
CA ALA A 47 -10.64 -10.58 14.58
C ALA A 47 -11.19 -11.10 15.93
N PRO A 48 -12.44 -11.64 16.02
CA PRO A 48 -12.94 -12.23 17.26
C PRO A 48 -12.18 -13.47 17.77
N PHE A 49 -11.35 -14.10 16.94
CA PHE A 49 -10.55 -15.27 17.28
C PHE A 49 -9.08 -14.95 17.59
N CYS A 50 -8.67 -13.69 17.44
CA CYS A 50 -7.29 -13.26 17.56
C CYS A 50 -7.00 -12.73 18.96
N GLU A 51 -5.92 -13.21 19.59
CA GLU A 51 -5.46 -12.72 20.91
C GLU A 51 -5.07 -11.23 20.84
N THR A 52 -4.39 -10.84 19.76
CA THR A 52 -4.01 -9.46 19.49
C THR A 52 -4.70 -8.96 18.22
N THR A 53 -5.37 -7.81 18.34
CA THR A 53 -5.95 -7.10 17.20
C THR A 53 -5.35 -5.69 17.09
N LEU A 54 -5.40 -5.15 15.88
CA LEU A 54 -5.05 -3.76 15.57
C LEU A 54 -6.23 -3.08 14.88
N PRO A 55 -6.44 -1.77 15.08
CA PRO A 55 -7.37 -1.01 14.26
C PRO A 55 -6.89 -1.00 12.81
N SER A 56 -7.81 -1.27 11.88
CA SER A 56 -7.54 -1.28 10.44
C SER A 56 -8.69 -0.68 9.66
N SER A 57 -8.37 0.04 8.58
CA SER A 57 -9.35 0.62 7.65
C SER A 57 -9.34 -0.03 6.27
N GLY A 58 -8.50 -1.05 6.03
CA GLY A 58 -8.45 -1.77 4.76
C GLY A 58 -7.70 -1.05 3.63
N PHE A 59 -6.61 -0.35 3.94
CA PHE A 59 -5.65 0.14 2.95
C PHE A 59 -4.21 -0.15 3.38
N ALA A 60 -3.31 -0.21 2.39
CA ALA A 60 -1.87 -0.36 2.59
C ALA A 60 -1.14 0.88 2.05
N ILE A 61 0.08 1.12 2.55
CA ILE A 61 0.93 2.23 2.12
C ILE A 61 2.25 1.69 1.57
N HIS A 62 2.91 2.50 0.74
CA HIS A 62 4.30 2.30 0.36
C HIS A 62 5.09 3.60 0.52
N ASP A 63 6.41 3.51 0.50
CA ASP A 63 7.32 4.65 0.54
C ASP A 63 8.14 4.69 -0.75
N ALA A 64 7.92 5.72 -1.57
CA ALA A 64 8.67 5.96 -2.80
C ALA A 64 10.19 6.04 -2.57
N ALA A 65 10.64 6.44 -1.37
CA ALA A 65 12.06 6.44 -1.00
C ALA A 65 12.67 5.04 -0.93
N SER A 66 11.86 3.99 -0.71
CA SER A 66 12.34 2.60 -0.62
C SER A 66 12.77 2.01 -1.96
N TYR A 67 12.34 2.58 -3.09
CA TYR A 67 12.65 2.10 -4.43
C TYR A 67 14.01 2.58 -4.96
N GLY A 68 14.74 3.42 -4.21
CA GLY A 68 16.01 4.02 -4.64
C GLY A 68 15.89 5.08 -5.76
N GLN A 69 14.70 5.27 -6.32
CA GLN A 69 14.40 6.21 -7.41
C GLN A 69 13.13 7.03 -7.11
N SER A 70 13.10 7.66 -5.93
CA SER A 70 11.87 8.25 -5.38
C SER A 70 11.23 9.31 -6.28
N GLU A 71 12.02 10.14 -6.97
CA GLU A 71 11.48 11.13 -7.92
C GLU A 71 10.74 10.48 -9.09
N GLN A 72 11.31 9.41 -9.65
CA GLN A 72 10.70 8.69 -10.76
C GLN A 72 9.44 7.94 -10.32
N VAL A 73 9.44 7.32 -9.14
CA VAL A 73 8.24 6.68 -8.56
C VAL A 73 7.13 7.72 -8.33
N ARG A 74 7.47 8.86 -7.71
CA ARG A 74 6.50 9.96 -7.51
C ARG A 74 5.93 10.44 -8.84
N ALA A 75 6.76 10.62 -9.87
CA ALA A 75 6.30 11.04 -11.19
C ALA A 75 5.39 10.00 -11.87
N ASN A 76 5.76 8.71 -11.81
CA ASN A 76 5.01 7.63 -12.45
C ASN A 76 3.63 7.41 -11.83
N LEU A 77 3.51 7.60 -10.51
CA LEU A 77 2.28 7.40 -9.74
C LEU A 77 1.52 8.71 -9.46
N GLY A 78 2.12 9.87 -9.79
CA GLY A 78 1.52 11.18 -9.55
C GLY A 78 1.50 11.59 -8.08
N LEU A 79 2.45 11.09 -7.27
CA LEU A 79 2.52 11.36 -5.84
C LEU A 79 3.07 12.77 -5.57
N ARG A 80 2.51 13.42 -4.54
CA ARG A 80 2.94 14.74 -4.06
C ARG A 80 3.96 14.70 -2.93
N GLY A 81 4.37 13.50 -2.55
CA GLY A 81 5.30 13.17 -1.47
C GLY A 81 5.60 11.67 -1.54
N ASP A 82 6.40 11.15 -0.61
CA ASP A 82 6.88 9.77 -0.73
C ASP A 82 5.87 8.70 -0.30
N ILE A 83 4.93 9.04 0.58
CA ILE A 83 4.03 8.06 1.17
C ILE A 83 2.75 7.98 0.33
N GLY A 84 2.67 6.96 -0.52
CA GLY A 84 1.49 6.68 -1.35
C GLY A 84 0.59 5.61 -0.74
N VAL A 85 -0.69 5.67 -1.08
CA VAL A 85 -1.62 4.55 -0.85
C VAL A 85 -1.32 3.47 -1.89
N GLN A 86 -0.84 2.32 -1.40
CA GLN A 86 -0.44 1.18 -2.22
C GLN A 86 -1.65 0.38 -2.71
N SER A 87 -2.60 0.12 -1.81
CA SER A 87 -3.78 -0.72 -2.07
C SER A 87 -4.95 -0.23 -1.23
N VAL A 88 -6.17 -0.33 -1.75
CA VAL A 88 -7.41 -0.06 -1.00
C VAL A 88 -8.38 -1.19 -1.26
N VAL A 89 -8.79 -1.90 -0.20
CA VAL A 89 -9.69 -3.04 -0.35
C VAL A 89 -11.10 -2.55 -0.65
N GLU A 90 -11.72 -3.08 -1.70
CA GLU A 90 -13.10 -2.76 -2.05
C GLU A 90 -14.06 -3.11 -0.88
N ARG A 91 -15.02 -2.21 -0.60
CA ARG A 91 -15.97 -2.30 0.52
C ARG A 91 -15.32 -2.30 1.92
N SER A 92 -14.08 -1.83 2.03
CA SER A 92 -13.47 -1.50 3.32
C SER A 92 -13.87 -0.10 3.81
N PRO A 93 -13.67 0.22 5.10
CA PRO A 93 -13.87 1.58 5.61
C PRO A 93 -13.10 2.65 4.83
N ALA A 94 -11.87 2.36 4.38
CA ALA A 94 -11.08 3.29 3.58
C ALA A 94 -11.69 3.56 2.19
N ALA A 95 -12.19 2.50 1.53
CA ALA A 95 -12.88 2.64 0.25
C ALA A 95 -14.18 3.46 0.40
N GLU A 96 -14.97 3.21 1.44
CA GLU A 96 -16.21 3.94 1.73
C GLU A 96 -15.95 5.41 2.06
N ALA A 97 -14.84 5.71 2.75
CA ALA A 97 -14.39 7.07 3.01
C ALA A 97 -13.80 7.76 1.76
N GLY A 98 -13.62 7.05 0.64
CA GLY A 98 -13.18 7.62 -0.63
C GLY A 98 -11.67 7.72 -0.81
N LEU A 99 -10.88 7.05 0.03
CA LEU A 99 -9.44 6.86 -0.18
C LEU A 99 -9.21 6.04 -1.45
N LYS A 100 -8.21 6.40 -2.25
CA LYS A 100 -7.88 5.69 -3.49
C LYS A 100 -6.41 5.33 -3.56
N GLN A 101 -6.10 4.27 -4.31
CA GLN A 101 -4.74 3.93 -4.69
C GLN A 101 -4.07 5.15 -5.35
N ASN A 102 -2.80 5.37 -5.00
CA ASN A 102 -1.97 6.52 -5.38
C ASN A 102 -2.38 7.88 -4.79
N ASP A 103 -3.37 7.95 -3.90
CA ASP A 103 -3.49 9.13 -3.03
C ASP A 103 -2.21 9.23 -2.18
N THR A 104 -1.60 10.42 -2.09
CA THR A 104 -0.42 10.68 -1.24
C THR A 104 -0.86 11.02 0.16
N ILE A 105 -0.35 10.35 1.20
CA ILE A 105 -0.61 10.70 2.59
C ILE A 105 0.31 11.85 3.01
N LEU A 106 -0.30 13.00 3.32
CA LEU A 106 0.41 14.22 3.71
C LEU A 106 0.41 14.43 5.23
N ALA A 107 -0.62 13.98 5.94
CA ALA A 107 -0.70 14.03 7.38
C ALA A 107 -1.50 12.86 7.97
N ILE A 108 -1.14 12.46 9.19
CA ILE A 108 -1.81 11.43 10.01
C ILE A 108 -2.10 12.06 11.36
N GLY A 109 -3.36 12.15 11.77
CA GLY A 109 -3.76 12.71 13.07
C GLY A 109 -3.23 14.14 13.29
N GLY A 110 -3.31 14.99 12.26
CA GLY A 110 -2.78 16.36 12.28
C GLY A 110 -1.25 16.50 12.23
N ARG A 111 -0.49 15.40 12.22
CA ARG A 111 0.98 15.42 12.11
C ARG A 111 1.42 15.28 10.66
N MET A 112 2.17 16.25 10.16
CA MET A 112 2.67 16.24 8.77
C MET A 112 3.70 15.13 8.57
N VAL A 113 3.55 14.38 7.48
CA VAL A 113 4.39 13.20 7.19
C VAL A 113 5.85 13.60 6.98
N GLU A 114 6.11 14.61 6.16
CA GLU A 114 7.48 15.03 5.80
C GLU A 114 8.31 15.48 7.01
N THR A 115 7.70 16.13 8.00
CA THR A 115 8.41 16.66 9.17
C THR A 115 8.44 15.69 10.34
N THR A 116 7.38 14.91 10.52
CA THR A 116 7.25 13.99 11.67
C THR A 116 7.95 12.65 11.40
N TRP A 117 7.88 12.17 10.16
CA TRP A 117 8.50 10.91 9.72
C TRP A 117 9.32 11.16 8.45
N PRO A 118 10.46 11.88 8.54
CA PRO A 118 11.32 12.14 7.39
C PRO A 118 11.91 10.84 6.82
N PRO A 119 12.32 10.82 5.54
CA PRO A 119 12.97 9.66 4.93
C PRO A 119 14.15 9.13 5.76
N THR A 120 14.19 7.81 5.94
CA THR A 120 15.29 7.10 6.61
C THR A 120 16.17 6.40 5.57
N LYS A 121 17.40 6.05 5.95
CA LYS A 121 18.27 5.22 5.09
C LYS A 121 17.65 3.85 4.81
N GLU A 122 17.03 3.27 5.83
CA GLU A 122 16.31 2.01 5.76
C GLU A 122 14.81 2.29 5.55
N GLY A 123 14.38 2.38 4.29
CA GLY A 123 13.01 2.76 3.93
C GLY A 123 11.94 1.87 4.57
N TRP A 124 12.22 0.56 4.71
CA TRP A 124 11.32 -0.39 5.37
C TRP A 124 11.01 -0.01 6.83
N GLN A 125 11.96 0.61 7.55
CA GLN A 125 11.74 1.06 8.93
C GLN A 125 10.77 2.24 9.00
N ARG A 126 10.84 3.15 8.03
CA ARG A 126 9.92 4.29 7.93
C ARG A 126 8.51 3.83 7.61
N THR A 127 8.36 2.94 6.63
CA THR A 127 7.05 2.34 6.31
C THR A 127 6.46 1.64 7.53
N LEU A 128 7.25 0.84 8.26
CA LEU A 128 6.78 0.18 9.49
C LEU A 128 6.33 1.19 10.56
N THR A 129 7.10 2.26 10.74
CA THR A 129 6.78 3.33 11.71
C THR A 129 5.48 4.05 11.34
N LEU A 130 5.29 4.37 10.05
CA LEU A 130 4.08 5.03 9.55
C LEU A 130 2.85 4.13 9.65
N THR A 131 2.96 2.84 9.31
CA THR A 131 1.88 1.87 9.52
C THR A 131 1.49 1.78 11.00
N GLY A 132 2.47 1.77 11.91
CA GLY A 132 2.21 1.84 13.36
C GLY A 132 1.52 3.14 13.79
N ALA A 133 1.92 4.28 13.21
CA ALA A 133 1.29 5.57 13.50
C ALA A 133 -0.16 5.66 12.97
N ILE A 134 -0.44 5.05 11.82
CA ILE A 134 -1.79 4.94 11.25
C ILE A 134 -2.67 4.07 12.16
N ALA A 135 -2.16 2.92 12.60
CA ALA A 135 -2.89 2.07 13.53
C ALA A 135 -3.16 2.81 14.85
N SER A 136 -2.13 3.42 15.46
CA SER A 136 -2.27 4.14 16.72
C SER A 136 -3.27 5.30 16.64
N GLU A 137 -3.28 6.06 15.53
CA GLU A 137 -4.28 7.12 15.33
C GLU A 137 -5.70 6.59 15.21
N GLY A 138 -5.87 5.37 14.69
CA GLY A 138 -7.17 4.72 14.54
C GLY A 138 -7.69 3.99 15.78
N GLU A 139 -6.98 4.02 16.93
CA GLU A 139 -7.35 3.28 18.15
C GLU A 139 -8.72 3.68 18.69
N ASP A 140 -9.11 4.95 18.56
CA ASP A 140 -10.41 5.47 19.02
C ASP A 140 -11.55 5.22 18.00
N GLY A 141 -11.32 4.39 16.98
CA GLY A 141 -12.35 3.97 16.01
C GLY A 141 -12.42 4.83 14.75
N THR A 142 -11.63 5.89 14.62
CA THR A 142 -11.58 6.75 13.42
C THR A 142 -10.16 7.28 13.20
N LEU A 143 -9.65 7.06 11.99
CA LEU A 143 -8.37 7.55 11.50
C LEU A 143 -8.56 8.87 10.72
N ASP A 144 -7.83 9.91 11.10
CA ASP A 144 -7.80 11.18 10.36
C ASP A 144 -6.57 11.27 9.44
N LEU A 145 -6.81 11.37 8.13
CA LEU A 145 -5.78 11.58 7.12
C LEU A 145 -5.98 12.89 6.37
N ILE A 146 -4.88 13.55 6.03
CA ILE A 146 -4.85 14.53 4.93
C ILE A 146 -4.14 13.87 3.76
N VAL A 147 -4.81 13.77 2.62
CA VAL A 147 -4.28 13.15 1.42
C VAL A 147 -4.27 14.10 0.23
N ALA A 148 -3.45 13.78 -0.77
CA ALA A 148 -3.35 14.50 -2.03
C ALA A 148 -3.57 13.51 -3.18
N ARG A 149 -4.66 13.68 -3.93
CA ARG A 149 -4.93 12.86 -5.11
C ARG A 149 -4.09 13.33 -6.30
N PRO A 150 -3.58 12.42 -7.15
CA PRO A 150 -2.84 12.82 -8.34
C PRO A 150 -3.57 13.91 -9.14
N GLY A 151 -2.89 15.04 -9.37
CA GLY A 151 -3.43 16.19 -10.10
C GLY A 151 -4.57 16.97 -9.42
N SER A 152 -4.85 16.72 -8.14
CA SER A 152 -5.98 17.32 -7.41
C SER A 152 -5.55 18.02 -6.11
N GLU A 153 -6.51 18.70 -5.48
CA GLU A 153 -6.32 19.38 -4.20
C GLU A 153 -6.20 18.38 -3.03
N MET A 154 -5.79 18.90 -1.87
CA MET A 154 -5.72 18.12 -0.64
C MET A 154 -7.13 17.82 -0.12
N ILE A 155 -7.33 16.62 0.38
CA ILE A 155 -8.61 16.14 0.93
C ILE A 155 -8.35 15.65 2.35
N ARG A 156 -9.19 16.07 3.30
CA ARG A 156 -9.21 15.49 4.64
C ARG A 156 -10.22 14.35 4.67
N LEU A 157 -9.80 13.19 5.17
CA LEU A 157 -10.63 11.99 5.29
C LEU A 157 -10.66 11.56 6.76
N ALA A 158 -11.87 11.41 7.30
CA ALA A 158 -12.12 10.72 8.55
C ALA A 158 -12.59 9.30 8.22
N ILE A 159 -11.76 8.31 8.50
CA ILE A 159 -11.92 6.94 8.04
C ILE A 159 -12.21 6.04 9.25
N PRO A 160 -13.36 5.34 9.32
CA PRO A 160 -13.60 4.41 10.41
C PRO A 160 -12.54 3.30 10.47
N THR A 161 -12.26 2.80 11.66
CA THR A 161 -11.41 1.62 11.86
C THR A 161 -12.22 0.46 12.42
N VAL A 162 -11.83 -0.76 12.06
CA VAL A 162 -12.39 -2.01 12.59
C VAL A 162 -11.26 -2.85 13.15
N PRO A 163 -11.50 -3.70 14.17
CA PRO A 163 -10.49 -4.61 14.65
C PRO A 163 -10.13 -5.62 13.54
N ALA A 164 -8.84 -5.87 13.37
CA ALA A 164 -8.30 -6.94 12.52
C ALA A 164 -7.18 -7.67 13.27
N CYS A 165 -6.98 -8.96 12.98
CA CYS A 165 -5.86 -9.71 13.52
C CYS A 165 -4.52 -9.00 13.23
N ALA A 166 -3.63 -8.96 14.22
CA ALA A 166 -2.36 -8.26 14.11
C ALA A 166 -1.39 -8.98 13.14
N SER A 167 -1.49 -8.68 11.85
CA SER A 167 -0.56 -9.14 10.81
C SER A 167 -0.46 -8.09 9.71
N ARG A 168 0.74 -7.95 9.14
CA ARG A 168 0.94 -7.25 7.86
C ARG A 168 0.96 -8.26 6.71
N PHE A 169 0.79 -7.76 5.50
CA PHE A 169 0.80 -8.54 4.27
C PHE A 169 1.68 -7.80 3.28
N GLU A 170 2.78 -8.43 2.85
CA GLU A 170 3.84 -7.76 2.10
C GLU A 170 4.30 -8.66 0.94
N VAL A 171 4.33 -8.12 -0.28
CA VAL A 171 5.05 -8.77 -1.38
C VAL A 171 6.53 -8.45 -1.26
N LEU A 172 7.38 -9.38 -1.68
CA LEU A 172 8.82 -9.18 -1.69
C LEU A 172 9.35 -9.12 -3.12
N ASP A 173 10.34 -8.26 -3.33
CA ASP A 173 10.94 -8.00 -4.64
C ASP A 173 11.57 -9.24 -5.30
N SER A 174 11.79 -10.32 -4.54
CA SER A 174 12.34 -11.57 -5.04
C SER A 174 11.77 -12.79 -4.30
N GLY A 175 12.08 -13.97 -4.80
CA GLY A 175 11.60 -15.24 -4.25
C GLY A 175 10.30 -15.74 -4.89
N ASP A 176 10.04 -17.02 -4.68
CA ASP A 176 8.90 -17.79 -5.17
C ASP A 176 8.22 -18.61 -4.06
N ASP A 177 8.50 -18.27 -2.80
CA ASP A 177 7.96 -18.90 -1.59
C ASP A 177 7.02 -17.94 -0.83
N ALA A 178 6.24 -18.50 0.09
CA ALA A 178 5.42 -17.79 1.07
C ALA A 178 5.87 -18.15 2.49
N TRP A 179 5.80 -17.20 3.42
CA TRP A 179 6.10 -17.46 4.82
C TRP A 179 5.43 -16.46 5.76
N ALA A 180 5.47 -16.79 7.05
CA ALA A 180 5.04 -15.94 8.16
C ALA A 180 6.10 -15.90 9.26
N ASP A 181 6.23 -14.74 9.95
CA ASP A 181 7.26 -14.51 10.98
C ASP A 181 6.69 -14.14 12.37
N GLY A 182 5.39 -14.36 12.57
CA GLY A 182 4.65 -13.93 13.76
C GLY A 182 4.10 -12.51 13.66
N LYS A 183 4.50 -11.72 12.64
CA LYS A 183 4.11 -10.30 12.50
C LYS A 183 3.65 -9.93 11.10
N ARG A 184 4.14 -10.62 10.08
CA ARG A 184 3.74 -10.43 8.68
C ARG A 184 3.60 -11.77 7.97
N VAL A 185 2.69 -11.80 7.01
CA VAL A 185 2.65 -12.77 5.93
C VAL A 185 3.40 -12.14 4.76
N ALA A 186 4.39 -12.85 4.22
CA ALA A 186 5.17 -12.38 3.10
C ALA A 186 5.16 -13.40 1.96
N MET A 187 5.10 -12.90 0.73
CA MET A 187 5.12 -13.72 -0.48
C MET A 187 6.12 -13.14 -1.48
N GLY A 188 6.99 -13.97 -2.03
CA GLY A 188 7.88 -13.55 -3.10
C GLY A 188 7.09 -13.19 -4.37
N ARG A 189 7.51 -12.16 -5.11
CA ARG A 189 6.81 -11.71 -6.32
C ARG A 189 6.67 -12.78 -7.42
N LYS A 190 7.44 -13.87 -7.37
CA LYS A 190 7.35 -15.00 -8.31
C LYS A 190 6.55 -16.17 -7.76
N TRP A 191 5.89 -16.01 -6.60
CA TRP A 191 5.12 -17.07 -5.97
C TRP A 191 3.99 -17.51 -6.91
N PRO A 192 3.97 -18.79 -7.35
CA PRO A 192 3.12 -19.24 -8.45
C PRO A 192 1.61 -18.93 -8.30
N PRO A 193 0.99 -19.04 -7.10
CA PRO A 193 -0.43 -18.76 -6.93
C PRO A 193 -0.91 -17.36 -7.30
N PHE A 194 -0.04 -16.35 -7.40
CA PHE A 194 -0.43 -15.05 -7.97
C PHE A 194 -0.99 -15.18 -9.40
N SER A 195 -0.51 -16.16 -10.17
CA SER A 195 -0.85 -16.34 -11.59
C SER A 195 -2.00 -17.31 -11.87
N TYR A 196 -2.51 -18.00 -10.85
CA TYR A 196 -3.43 -19.13 -11.08
C TYR A 196 -4.88 -18.71 -11.36
N GLY A 197 -5.28 -17.51 -10.94
CA GLY A 197 -6.66 -17.01 -11.10
C GLY A 197 -7.70 -17.73 -10.23
N ASP A 198 -7.27 -18.57 -9.27
CA ASP A 198 -8.12 -19.21 -8.26
C ASP A 198 -8.06 -18.40 -6.96
N GLU A 199 -9.05 -17.53 -6.78
CA GLU A 199 -9.12 -16.63 -5.62
C GLU A 199 -9.29 -17.38 -4.30
N ASP A 200 -10.05 -18.48 -4.29
CA ASP A 200 -10.31 -19.25 -3.07
C ASP A 200 -9.07 -20.04 -2.64
N ALA A 201 -8.36 -20.66 -3.59
CA ALA A 201 -7.10 -21.32 -3.29
C ALA A 201 -6.01 -20.34 -2.84
N PHE A 202 -5.96 -19.15 -3.46
CA PHE A 202 -5.08 -18.07 -3.04
C PHE A 202 -5.39 -17.62 -1.60
N ALA A 203 -6.66 -17.35 -1.30
CA ALA A 203 -7.11 -16.97 0.04
C ALA A 203 -6.84 -18.08 1.07
N GLY A 204 -7.01 -19.34 0.71
CA GLY A 204 -6.68 -20.48 1.58
C GLY A 204 -5.19 -20.53 1.95
N SER A 205 -4.31 -20.20 0.99
CA SER A 205 -2.88 -20.12 1.22
C SER A 205 -2.50 -18.91 2.10
N VAL A 206 -3.11 -17.74 1.86
CA VAL A 206 -2.95 -16.58 2.75
C VAL A 206 -3.45 -16.87 4.17
N ALA A 207 -4.57 -17.61 4.30
CA ALA A 207 -5.12 -18.02 5.58
C ALA A 207 -4.18 -18.98 6.32
N HIS A 208 -3.49 -19.88 5.61
CA HIS A 208 -2.46 -20.75 6.17
C HIS A 208 -1.34 -19.93 6.81
N GLU A 209 -0.75 -18.98 6.07
CA GLU A 209 0.33 -18.15 6.60
C GLU A 209 -0.13 -17.22 7.73
N LEU A 210 -1.34 -16.66 7.60
CA LEU A 210 -1.93 -15.84 8.65
C LEU A 210 -2.14 -16.65 9.95
N ALA A 211 -2.50 -17.93 9.84
CA ALA A 211 -2.66 -18.81 10.99
C ALA A 211 -1.33 -19.01 11.75
N HIS A 212 -0.19 -19.06 11.06
CA HIS A 212 1.12 -19.10 11.75
C HIS A 212 1.35 -17.85 12.61
N ASN A 213 0.96 -16.67 12.12
CA ASN A 213 1.06 -15.44 12.90
C ASN A 213 0.10 -15.39 14.10
N ILE A 214 -1.16 -15.80 13.89
CA ILE A 214 -2.18 -15.75 14.94
C ILE A 214 -1.96 -16.83 16.01
N LEU A 215 -1.53 -18.03 15.62
CA LEU A 215 -1.37 -19.18 16.51
C LEU A 215 0.05 -19.34 17.06
N GLY A 216 1.00 -18.51 16.61
CA GLY A 216 2.39 -18.54 17.08
C GLY A 216 3.18 -19.78 16.63
N HIS A 217 2.72 -20.46 15.57
CA HIS A 217 3.46 -21.57 14.96
C HIS A 217 4.52 -21.00 14.02
N LEU A 218 5.66 -20.59 14.58
CA LEU A 218 6.79 -20.13 13.78
C LEU A 218 7.39 -21.32 13.02
N VAL A 219 7.17 -21.38 11.71
CA VAL A 219 7.90 -22.30 10.84
C VAL A 219 9.30 -21.71 10.66
N THR A 220 10.28 -22.29 11.36
CA THR A 220 11.71 -21.96 11.20
C THR A 220 12.31 -22.61 9.98
#